data_AF-A0A537D2T5-F1
#
_entry.id   AF-A0A537D2T5-F1
#
_cell.length_a   1.000
_cell.length_b   1.000
_cell.length_c   1.000
_cell.angle_alpha   90.00
_cell.angle_beta   90.00
_cell.angle_gamma   90.00
#
_symmetry.space_group_name_H-M   'P 1'
#
loop_
_entity.id
_entity.type
_entity.pdbx_description
1 polymer ?
#
loop_
_entity_poly.entity_id
_entity_poly.type
_entity_poly.pdbx_seq_one_letter_code
_entity_poly.pdbx_strand_id
1 'polypeptide(L)'
;MKPRYWDEAARTLSRRDRVLRRLIRRYPGIHLKRRSDPFTTLARAIVGQQISVKAADSIWRRFVAVVADGPQDGFPCLSPERVATRAIPALRGCGLSQRKAEYLADLATHFAS
;
A
#
# COMPACT_ATOMS: atom_id res chain seq x y z
N MET A 1 -2.09 -1.13 -16.34
CA MET A 1 -1.52 -1.99 -17.40
C MET A 1 -1.33 -3.41 -16.89
N LYS A 2 -1.59 -4.42 -17.72
CA LYS A 2 -1.36 -5.84 -17.40
C LYS A 2 0.16 -6.13 -17.41
N PRO A 3 0.74 -6.81 -16.40
CA PRO A 3 2.15 -7.18 -16.41
C PRO A 3 2.50 -8.09 -17.59
N ARG A 4 3.70 -7.93 -18.18
CA ARG A 4 4.13 -8.72 -19.35
C ARG A 4 4.15 -10.23 -19.08
N TYR A 5 4.49 -10.64 -17.86
CA TYR A 5 4.56 -12.05 -17.45
C TYR A 5 3.20 -12.68 -17.13
N TRP A 6 2.11 -11.91 -17.13
CA TRP A 6 0.83 -12.34 -16.55
C TRP A 6 0.22 -13.55 -17.25
N ASP A 7 0.16 -13.51 -18.59
CA ASP A 7 -0.49 -14.58 -19.37
C ASP A 7 0.31 -15.89 -19.33
N GLU A 8 1.64 -15.78 -19.29
CA GLU A 8 2.51 -16.94 -19.10
C GLU A 8 2.32 -17.56 -17.72
N ALA A 9 2.34 -16.76 -16.65
CA ALA A 9 2.12 -17.23 -15.28
C ALA A 9 0.74 -17.90 -15.14
N ALA A 10 -0.32 -17.30 -15.69
CA ALA A 10 -1.67 -17.86 -15.66
C ALA A 10 -1.76 -19.22 -16.39
N ARG A 11 -1.09 -19.36 -17.55
CA ARG A 11 -1.00 -20.64 -18.28
C ARG A 11 -0.24 -21.69 -17.48
N THR A 12 0.90 -21.34 -16.90
CA THR A 12 1.73 -22.25 -16.10
C THR A 12 0.96 -22.76 -14.87
N LEU A 13 0.32 -21.88 -14.12
CA LEU A 13 -0.50 -22.26 -12.96
C LEU A 13 -1.70 -23.13 -13.37
N SER A 14 -2.39 -22.75 -14.45
CA SER A 14 -3.51 -23.55 -14.96
C SER A 14 -3.09 -24.96 -15.36
N ARG A 15 -1.89 -25.14 -15.92
CA ARG A 15 -1.40 -26.48 -16.31
C ARG A 15 -1.11 -27.36 -15.08
N ARG A 16 -0.56 -26.79 -14.02
CA ARG A 16 -0.08 -27.52 -12.84
C ARG A 16 -1.13 -27.73 -11.75
N ASP A 17 -2.17 -26.89 -11.69
CA ASP A 17 -3.16 -26.92 -10.61
C ASP A 17 -4.60 -26.79 -11.16
N ARG A 18 -5.44 -27.80 -10.87
CA ARG A 18 -6.83 -27.88 -11.33
C ARG A 18 -7.74 -26.88 -10.61
N VAL A 19 -7.48 -26.56 -9.34
CA VAL A 19 -8.21 -25.56 -8.56
C VAL A 19 -7.90 -24.17 -9.11
N LEU A 20 -6.61 -23.84 -9.30
CA LEU A 20 -6.21 -22.57 -9.91
C LEU A 20 -6.72 -22.44 -11.35
N ARG A 21 -6.67 -23.51 -12.16
CA ARG A 21 -7.27 -23.51 -13.51
C ARG A 21 -8.74 -23.12 -13.48
N ARG A 22 -9.52 -23.66 -12.53
CA ARG A 22 -10.94 -23.35 -12.39
C ARG A 22 -11.14 -21.88 -12.01
N LEU A 23 -10.35 -21.36 -11.08
CA LEU A 23 -10.42 -19.96 -10.64
C LEU A 23 -10.04 -18.98 -11.77
N ILE A 24 -8.93 -19.23 -12.47
CA ILE A 24 -8.45 -18.39 -13.57
C ILE A 24 -9.48 -18.32 -14.71
N ARG A 25 -10.11 -19.46 -15.04
CA ARG A 25 -11.20 -19.49 -16.04
C ARG A 25 -12.47 -18.79 -15.56
N ARG A 26 -12.78 -18.88 -14.26
CA ARG A 26 -13.98 -18.27 -13.68
C ARG A 26 -13.89 -16.74 -13.62
N TYR A 27 -12.69 -16.20 -13.46
CA TYR A 27 -12.46 -14.77 -13.33
C TYR A 27 -11.52 -14.24 -14.44
N PRO A 28 -11.96 -14.21 -15.70
CA PRO A 28 -11.16 -13.71 -16.80
C PRO A 28 -10.90 -12.20 -16.65
N GLY A 29 -9.78 -11.73 -17.17
CA GLY A 29 -9.44 -10.29 -17.20
C GLY A 29 -8.90 -9.72 -15.88
N ILE A 30 -8.80 -10.51 -14.81
CA ILE A 30 -8.08 -10.10 -13.60
C ILE A 30 -6.59 -10.14 -13.86
N HIS A 31 -5.91 -9.04 -13.53
CA HIS A 31 -4.46 -8.99 -13.48
C HIS A 31 -3.96 -8.19 -12.29
N LEU A 32 -2.72 -8.46 -11.86
CA LEU A 32 -2.07 -7.62 -10.86
C LEU A 32 -2.03 -6.17 -11.38
N LYS A 33 -2.48 -5.26 -10.52
CA LYS A 33 -2.40 -3.83 -10.78
C LYS A 33 -1.32 -3.29 -9.86
N ARG A 34 -0.30 -2.64 -10.43
CA ARG A 34 0.59 -1.78 -9.65
C ARG A 34 -0.25 -0.60 -9.17
N ARG A 35 -0.25 -0.37 -7.87
CA ARG A 35 -0.80 0.84 -7.28
C ARG A 35 0.38 1.70 -6.84
N SER A 36 0.23 3.02 -7.01
CA SER A 36 1.08 4.06 -6.43
C SER A 36 2.59 3.96 -6.67
N ASP A 37 3.30 4.95 -6.13
CA ASP A 37 4.74 4.91 -5.93
C ASP A 37 5.13 3.88 -4.84
N PRO A 38 6.39 3.39 -4.82
CA PRO A 38 6.85 2.41 -3.85
C PRO A 38 6.72 2.86 -2.39
N PHE A 39 7.00 4.14 -2.09
CA PHE A 39 6.96 4.66 -0.73
C PHE A 39 5.53 4.60 -0.16
N THR A 40 4.55 5.18 -0.85
CA THR A 40 3.16 5.16 -0.42
C THR A 40 2.62 3.74 -0.27
N THR A 41 3.04 2.84 -1.16
CA THR A 41 2.66 1.42 -1.11
C THR A 41 3.15 0.75 0.17
N LEU A 42 4.42 0.95 0.53
CA LEU A 42 5.01 0.41 1.75
C LEU A 42 4.43 1.07 3.00
N ALA A 43 4.23 2.39 2.98
CA ALA A 43 3.58 3.12 4.06
C ALA A 43 2.16 2.58 4.33
N ARG A 44 1.36 2.37 3.27
CA ARG A 44 0.02 1.78 3.38
C ARG A 44 0.06 0.38 3.99
N ALA A 45 1.05 -0.43 3.64
CA ALA A 45 1.24 -1.77 4.18
C ALA A 45 1.53 -1.72 5.69
N ILE A 46 2.46 -0.86 6.14
CA ILE A 46 2.79 -0.66 7.57
C ILE A 46 1.54 -0.27 8.37
N VAL A 47 0.77 0.69 7.86
CA VAL A 47 -0.46 1.17 8.51
C VAL A 47 -1.45 0.02 8.74
N GLY A 48 -1.59 -0.88 7.77
CA GLY A 48 -2.55 -1.99 7.79
C GLY A 48 -2.15 -3.22 8.60
N GLN A 49 -0.92 -3.31 9.12
CA GLN A 49 -0.45 -4.50 9.84
C GLN A 49 -1.32 -4.81 11.07
N GLN A 50 -1.68 -6.09 11.25
CA GLN A 50 -2.36 -6.64 12.43
C GLN A 50 -3.70 -5.97 12.80
N ILE A 51 -4.41 -5.36 11.85
CA ILE A 51 -5.72 -4.74 12.08
C ILE A 51 -6.68 -5.03 10.93
N SER A 52 -7.97 -4.78 11.16
CA SER A 52 -8.99 -4.93 10.11
C SER A 52 -8.78 -3.92 8.98
N VAL A 53 -9.25 -4.27 7.78
CA VAL A 53 -9.22 -3.38 6.60
C VAL A 53 -9.93 -2.06 6.89
N LYS A 54 -11.05 -2.09 7.61
CA LYS A 54 -11.81 -0.89 7.98
C LYS A 54 -11.02 0.03 8.91
N ALA A 55 -10.36 -0.52 9.94
CA ALA A 55 -9.51 0.26 10.84
C ALA A 55 -8.31 0.84 10.09
N ALA A 56 -7.68 0.04 9.24
CA ALA A 56 -6.56 0.47 8.40
C ALA A 56 -6.94 1.59 7.44
N ASP A 57 -8.15 1.58 6.88
CA ASP A 57 -8.65 2.65 6.01
C ASP A 57 -8.90 3.95 6.78
N SER A 58 -9.52 3.88 7.96
CA SER A 58 -9.72 5.06 8.81
C SER A 58 -8.41 5.72 9.24
N ILE A 59 -7.42 4.92 9.67
CA ILE A 59 -6.09 5.44 10.04
C ILE A 59 -5.39 6.02 8.82
N TRP A 60 -5.46 5.34 7.66
CA TRP A 60 -4.85 5.81 6.42
C TRP A 60 -5.37 7.18 5.99
N ARG A 61 -6.69 7.39 6.00
CA ARG A 61 -7.29 8.68 5.63
C ARG A 61 -6.80 9.82 6.52
N ARG A 62 -6.73 9.60 7.84
CA ARG A 62 -6.19 10.60 8.79
C ARG A 62 -4.71 10.85 8.57
N PHE A 63 -3.92 9.80 8.37
CA PHE A 63 -2.50 9.92 8.06
C PHE A 63 -2.26 10.75 6.79
N VAL A 64 -2.94 10.41 5.69
CA VAL A 64 -2.87 11.16 4.42
C VAL A 64 -3.25 12.62 4.62
N ALA A 65 -4.32 12.92 5.38
CA ALA A 65 -4.73 14.29 5.66
C ALA A 65 -3.66 15.12 6.41
N VAL A 66 -2.78 14.47 7.18
CA VAL A 66 -1.68 15.14 7.91
C VAL A 66 -0.43 15.31 7.03
N VAL A 67 -0.19 14.40 6.08
CA VAL A 67 1.10 14.32 5.37
C VAL A 67 1.04 14.65 3.87
N ALA A 68 -0.15 14.75 3.27
CA ALA A 68 -0.32 15.09 1.86
C ALA A 68 -0.45 16.60 1.64
N ASP A 69 -0.11 17.09 0.43
CA ASP A 69 -0.25 18.50 0.06
C ASP A 69 -1.52 18.68 -0.75
N GLY A 70 -2.55 19.19 -0.08
CA GLY A 70 -3.83 19.49 -0.72
C GLY A 70 -4.70 18.25 -1.02
N PRO A 71 -5.82 18.47 -1.72
CA PRO A 71 -6.77 17.43 -2.07
C PRO A 71 -6.09 16.29 -2.84
N GLN A 72 -6.47 15.06 -2.52
CA GLN A 72 -5.95 13.87 -3.18
C GLN A 72 -7.06 13.27 -4.04
N ASP A 73 -6.91 13.37 -5.37
CA ASP A 73 -7.80 12.70 -6.31
C ASP A 73 -7.34 11.26 -6.51
N GLY A 74 -8.11 10.32 -5.96
CA GLY A 74 -7.80 8.89 -6.05
C GLY A 74 -6.85 8.40 -4.96
N PHE A 75 -5.91 7.52 -5.32
CA PHE A 75 -4.95 6.99 -4.36
C PHE A 75 -3.74 7.94 -4.27
N PRO A 76 -3.35 8.39 -3.05
CA PRO A 76 -2.37 9.46 -2.90
C PRO A 76 -0.97 9.05 -3.37
N CYS A 77 -0.15 10.05 -3.68
CA CYS A 77 1.29 9.92 -3.88
C CYS A 77 1.98 10.75 -2.79
N LEU A 78 2.48 10.10 -1.76
CA LEU A 78 3.06 10.79 -0.61
C LEU A 78 4.54 11.12 -0.84
N SER A 79 4.98 12.29 -0.37
CA SER A 79 6.40 12.65 -0.34
C SER A 79 7.06 12.02 0.90
N PRO A 80 8.13 11.22 0.72
CA PRO A 80 8.93 10.72 1.84
C PRO A 80 9.49 11.85 2.71
N GLU A 81 10.00 12.91 2.10
CA GLU A 81 10.61 14.06 2.79
C GLU A 81 9.60 14.68 3.78
N ARG A 82 8.35 14.84 3.36
CA ARG A 82 7.31 15.40 4.22
C ARG A 82 6.96 14.48 5.38
N VAL A 83 6.89 13.18 5.16
CA VAL A 83 6.65 12.22 6.24
C VAL A 83 7.83 12.22 7.23
N ALA A 84 9.06 12.32 6.73
CA ALA A 84 10.27 12.35 7.57
C ALA A 84 10.33 13.59 8.48
N THR A 85 9.77 14.73 8.05
CA THR A 85 9.69 15.95 8.89
C THR A 85 8.64 15.89 10.00
N ARG A 86 7.74 14.90 10.01
CA ARG A 86 6.68 14.81 11.02
C ARG A 86 7.20 14.20 12.32
N ALA A 87 6.92 14.87 13.43
CA ALA A 87 7.19 14.31 14.76
C ALA A 87 6.34 13.05 15.02
N ILE A 88 6.93 12.05 15.67
CA ILE A 88 6.26 10.79 16.04
C ILE A 88 4.91 11.01 16.75
N PRO A 89 4.77 11.95 17.70
CA PRO A 89 3.47 12.22 18.32
C PRO A 89 2.38 12.66 17.34
N ALA A 90 2.72 13.44 16.30
CA ALA A 90 1.77 13.85 15.27
C ALA A 90 1.29 12.66 14.43
N LEU A 91 2.22 11.75 14.08
CA LEU A 91 1.88 10.50 13.39
C LEU A 91 0.97 9.62 14.27
N ARG A 92 1.25 9.51 15.56
CA ARG A 92 0.40 8.79 16.51
C ARG A 92 -1.00 9.38 16.63
N GLY A 93 -1.14 10.70 16.53
CA GLY A 93 -2.43 11.40 16.49
C GLY A 93 -3.37 10.90 15.38
N CYS A 94 -2.84 10.26 14.34
CA CYS A 94 -3.64 9.63 13.27
C CYS A 94 -4.28 8.29 13.68
N GLY A 95 -3.98 7.78 14.89
CA GLY A 95 -4.36 6.45 15.36
C GLY A 95 -3.32 5.36 15.06
N LEU A 96 -2.08 5.76 14.76
CA LEU A 96 -0.96 4.83 14.61
C LEU A 96 -0.44 4.39 15.99
N SER A 97 0.00 3.13 16.09
CA SER A 97 0.78 2.70 17.25
C SER A 97 2.16 3.36 17.24
N GLN A 98 2.84 3.38 18.39
CA GLN A 98 4.22 3.87 18.50
C GLN A 98 5.14 3.23 17.45
N ARG A 99 5.14 1.90 17.37
CA ARG A 99 5.98 1.15 16.41
C ARG A 99 5.67 1.51 14.96
N LYS A 100 4.40 1.61 14.57
CA LYS A 100 4.03 1.99 13.20
C LYS A 100 4.47 3.41 12.85
N ALA A 101 4.38 4.35 13.80
CA ALA A 101 4.85 5.70 13.59
C ALA A 101 6.37 5.75 13.39
N GLU A 102 7.14 5.01 14.20
CA GLU A 102 8.59 4.88 14.05
C GLU A 102 8.97 4.25 12.71
N TYR A 103 8.31 3.14 12.32
CA TYR A 103 8.59 2.48 11.04
C TYR A 103 8.28 3.38 9.84
N LEU A 104 7.24 4.20 9.91
CA LEU A 104 6.91 5.15 8.85
C LEU A 104 7.94 6.28 8.76
N ALA A 105 8.42 6.80 9.89
CA ALA A 105 9.46 7.83 9.91
C ALA A 105 10.81 7.29 9.40
N ASP A 106 11.17 6.06 9.81
CA ASP A 106 12.38 5.37 9.34
C ASP A 106 12.32 5.09 7.83
N LEU A 107 11.21 4.52 7.36
CA LEU A 107 10.94 4.31 5.93
C LEU A 107 11.06 5.62 5.14
N ALA A 108 10.46 6.70 5.64
CA ALA A 108 10.49 8.00 5.00
C ALA A 108 11.92 8.57 4.92
N THR A 109 12.70 8.41 5.98
CA THR A 109 14.11 8.85 6.03
C THR A 109 14.95 8.11 4.99
N HIS A 110 14.77 6.79 4.87
CA HIS A 110 15.49 5.98 3.88
C HIS A 110 15.12 6.31 2.42
N PHE A 111 13.87 6.70 2.16
CA PHE A 111 13.44 7.11 0.83
C PHE A 111 13.84 8.55 0.47
N ALA A 112 14.09 9.41 1.46
CA ALA A 112 14.51 10.80 1.27
C ALA A 112 16.04 10.98 1.18
N SER A 113 16.81 9.90 1.33
CA SER A 113 18.29 9.89 1.28
C SER A 113 18.83 9.63 -0.13
#